data_AF-A0A0V8S8J8-F1
#
_entry.id   AF-A0A0V8S8J8-F1
#
_cell.length_a   1.000
_cell.length_b   1.000
_cell.length_c   1.000
_cell.angle_alpha   90.00
_cell.angle_beta   90.00
_cell.angle_gamma   90.00
#
_symmetry.space_group_name_H-M   'P 1'
#
loop_
_entity.id
_entity.type
_entity.pdbx_description
1 polymer ?
#
loop_
_entity_poly.entity_id
_entity_poly.type
_entity_poly.pdbx_seq_one_letter_code
_entity_poly.pdbx_strand_id
1 'polypeptide(L)'
;PGGWPVAAPPAQDDPAPRPPRRRAVVVLSVVLVGVLVAAGVLGTHLWRASDSWRDAAADWEALAREHGAQLAQSQADLEATSSELEATRGQLATAQTRITELADEKAQLGDSTAEQQQLADYQARVSRAAGDVATALSTCIDGQKRLIGYLGDTAQYDADDLARFRADVDRVCGAATDANAALQRELAR
;
A
#
# COMPACT_ATOMS: atom_id res chain seq x y z
N PRO A 1 -6.95 -140.99 -48.85
CA PRO A 1 -6.58 -141.67 -47.58
C PRO A 1 -5.21 -141.14 -47.10
N GLY A 2 -5.11 -140.77 -45.82
CA GLY A 2 -4.11 -139.84 -45.27
C GLY A 2 -2.74 -140.41 -44.92
N GLY A 3 -1.91 -139.60 -44.25
CA GLY A 3 -0.71 -140.10 -43.56
C GLY A 3 0.41 -139.11 -43.16
N TRP A 4 0.25 -138.42 -42.02
CA TRP A 4 1.23 -138.04 -40.96
C TRP A 4 2.46 -137.11 -41.21
N PRO A 5 2.95 -136.40 -40.15
CA PRO A 5 3.61 -135.09 -40.23
C PRO A 5 5.15 -135.13 -40.06
N VAL A 6 5.83 -134.07 -40.53
CA VAL A 6 7.25 -133.79 -40.25
C VAL A 6 7.42 -132.33 -39.78
N ALA A 7 8.23 -132.18 -38.75
CA ALA A 7 8.57 -130.95 -38.03
C ALA A 7 9.46 -129.97 -38.84
N ALA A 8 9.42 -128.71 -38.43
CA ALA A 8 9.96 -127.52 -39.09
C ALA A 8 11.50 -127.44 -39.21
N PRO A 9 12.02 -126.71 -40.20
CA PRO A 9 13.28 -125.96 -40.08
C PRO A 9 13.02 -124.51 -39.61
N PRO A 10 13.92 -123.91 -38.81
CA PRO A 10 13.81 -122.52 -38.38
C PRO A 10 14.05 -121.58 -39.57
N ALA A 11 13.10 -120.69 -39.86
CA ALA A 11 13.35 -119.54 -40.69
C ALA A 11 14.23 -118.56 -39.91
N GLN A 12 15.35 -118.20 -40.53
CA GLN A 12 16.33 -117.24 -40.06
C GLN A 12 15.71 -115.84 -40.18
N ASP A 13 15.66 -115.10 -39.08
CA ASP A 13 15.33 -113.67 -39.11
C ASP A 13 16.59 -112.86 -39.37
N ASP A 14 16.60 -112.18 -40.53
CA ASP A 14 17.58 -111.17 -40.93
C ASP A 14 17.64 -110.00 -39.93
N PRO A 15 18.83 -109.46 -39.64
CA PRO A 15 18.97 -108.30 -38.76
C PRO A 15 18.45 -107.01 -39.45
N ALA A 16 17.37 -106.45 -38.89
CA ALA A 16 16.85 -105.14 -39.28
C ALA A 16 17.89 -104.00 -39.08
N PRO A 17 18.00 -103.04 -40.01
CA PRO A 17 18.98 -101.96 -39.92
C PRO A 17 18.64 -100.97 -38.81
N ARG A 18 19.53 -100.81 -37.82
CA ARG A 18 19.40 -99.81 -36.75
C ARG A 18 19.76 -98.41 -37.28
N PRO A 19 18.92 -97.38 -37.10
CA PRO A 19 19.28 -96.01 -37.47
C PRO A 19 20.31 -95.40 -36.49
N PRO A 20 21.11 -94.40 -36.92
CA PRO A 20 22.26 -93.92 -36.15
C PRO A 20 21.84 -93.01 -34.99
N ARG A 21 21.65 -93.58 -33.80
CA ARG A 21 21.32 -92.89 -32.52
C ARG A 21 22.15 -91.63 -32.23
N ARG A 22 23.38 -91.53 -32.74
CA ARG A 22 24.24 -90.34 -32.57
C ARG A 22 23.67 -89.07 -33.21
N ARG A 23 22.95 -89.16 -34.33
CA ARG A 23 22.42 -87.96 -35.01
C ARG A 23 21.27 -87.31 -34.23
N ALA A 24 20.40 -88.12 -33.62
CA ALA A 24 19.28 -87.63 -32.81
C ALA A 24 19.76 -86.89 -31.55
N VAL A 25 20.79 -87.41 -30.88
CA VAL A 25 21.39 -86.74 -29.70
C VAL A 25 22.01 -85.40 -30.07
N VAL A 26 22.68 -85.31 -31.22
CA VAL A 26 23.27 -84.06 -31.72
C VAL A 26 22.19 -83.02 -32.06
N VAL A 27 21.08 -83.43 -32.68
CA VAL A 27 19.97 -82.49 -32.97
C VAL A 27 19.34 -81.97 -31.68
N LEU A 28 19.09 -82.84 -30.72
CA LEU A 28 18.47 -82.45 -29.44
C LEU A 28 19.38 -81.53 -28.63
N SER A 29 20.69 -81.78 -28.61
CA SER A 29 21.65 -80.89 -27.94
C SER A 29 21.75 -79.53 -28.62
N VAL A 30 21.74 -79.46 -29.96
CA VAL A 30 21.71 -78.18 -30.70
C VAL A 30 20.44 -77.39 -30.40
N VAL A 31 19.27 -78.04 -30.38
CA VAL A 31 18.00 -77.39 -30.03
C VAL A 31 18.04 -76.86 -28.59
N LEU A 32 18.51 -77.66 -27.64
CA LEU A 32 18.63 -77.24 -26.24
C LEU A 32 19.53 -76.00 -26.09
N VAL A 33 20.70 -76.01 -26.75
CA VAL A 33 21.61 -74.86 -26.75
C VAL A 33 20.93 -73.64 -27.38
N GLY A 34 20.21 -73.80 -28.49
CA GLY A 34 19.45 -72.72 -29.12
C GLY A 34 18.40 -72.09 -28.18
N VAL A 35 17.64 -72.92 -27.46
CA VAL A 35 16.65 -72.47 -26.47
C VAL A 35 17.32 -71.73 -25.30
N LEU A 36 18.43 -72.26 -24.78
CA LEU A 36 19.17 -71.62 -23.68
C LEU A 36 19.71 -70.25 -24.09
N VAL A 37 20.26 -70.14 -25.31
CA VAL A 37 20.73 -68.86 -25.86
C VAL A 37 19.56 -67.88 -26.02
N ALA A 38 18.44 -68.32 -26.60
CA ALA A 38 17.26 -67.47 -26.76
C ALA A 38 16.69 -66.98 -25.41
N ALA A 39 16.63 -67.86 -24.41
CA ALA A 39 16.20 -67.51 -23.06
C ALA A 39 17.16 -66.50 -22.40
N GLY A 40 18.48 -66.66 -22.57
CA GLY A 40 19.47 -65.71 -22.10
C GLY A 40 19.30 -64.33 -22.74
N VAL A 41 19.14 -64.28 -24.07
CA VAL A 41 18.90 -63.02 -24.79
C VAL A 41 17.63 -62.33 -24.30
N LEU A 42 16.51 -63.06 -24.22
CA LEU A 42 15.24 -62.51 -23.76
C LEU A 42 15.32 -62.02 -22.31
N GLY A 43 15.99 -62.78 -21.43
CA GLY A 43 16.23 -62.37 -20.05
C GLY A 43 17.02 -61.07 -19.95
N THR A 44 18.10 -60.92 -20.72
CA THR A 44 18.87 -59.66 -20.75
C THR A 44 18.06 -58.48 -21.32
N HIS A 45 17.19 -58.72 -22.31
CA HIS A 45 16.35 -57.67 -22.87
C HIS A 45 15.30 -57.20 -21.86
N LEU A 46 14.60 -58.13 -21.21
CA LEU A 46 13.62 -57.82 -20.16
C LEU A 46 14.27 -57.11 -18.97
N TRP A 47 15.49 -57.51 -18.60
CA TRP A 47 16.23 -56.85 -17.54
C TRP A 47 16.57 -55.40 -17.89
N ARG A 48 17.10 -55.14 -19.09
CA ARG A 48 17.37 -53.77 -19.57
C ARG A 48 16.11 -52.92 -19.66
N ALA A 49 15.02 -53.50 -20.17
CA ALA A 49 13.74 -52.81 -20.23
C ALA A 49 13.27 -52.45 -18.80
N SER A 50 13.32 -53.41 -17.87
CA SER A 50 12.96 -53.15 -16.48
C SER A 50 13.81 -52.07 -15.82
N ASP A 51 15.10 -51.98 -16.14
CA ASP A 51 15.99 -50.95 -15.61
C ASP A 51 15.61 -49.57 -16.17
N SER A 52 15.43 -49.47 -17.49
CA SER A 52 15.00 -48.22 -18.13
C SER A 52 13.67 -47.69 -17.61
N TRP A 53 12.73 -48.57 -17.25
CA TRP A 53 11.46 -48.18 -16.64
C TRP A 53 11.62 -47.69 -15.20
N ARG A 54 12.56 -48.25 -14.43
CA ARG A 54 12.85 -47.77 -13.07
C ARG A 54 13.51 -46.40 -13.10
N ASP A 55 14.47 -46.21 -14.00
CA ASP A 55 15.15 -44.93 -14.17
C ASP A 55 14.15 -43.84 -14.58
N ALA A 56 13.32 -44.11 -15.60
CA ALA A 56 12.28 -43.18 -16.01
C ALA A 56 11.29 -42.87 -14.88
N ALA A 57 10.89 -43.86 -14.08
CA ALA A 57 10.01 -43.64 -12.93
C ALA A 57 10.67 -42.76 -11.87
N ALA A 58 11.96 -42.97 -11.58
CA ALA A 58 12.72 -42.16 -10.63
C ALA A 58 12.87 -40.71 -11.13
N ASP A 59 13.12 -40.51 -12.42
CA ASP A 59 13.22 -39.19 -13.04
C ASP A 59 11.87 -38.44 -12.98
N TRP A 60 10.76 -39.11 -13.30
CA TRP A 60 9.43 -38.51 -13.18
C TRP A 60 9.08 -38.15 -11.74
N GLU A 61 9.44 -39.00 -10.78
CA GLU A 61 9.19 -38.69 -9.37
C GLU A 61 10.05 -37.52 -8.89
N ALA A 62 11.31 -37.43 -9.33
CA ALA A 62 12.18 -36.29 -9.05
C ALA A 62 11.60 -34.99 -9.61
N LEU A 63 11.17 -35.01 -10.88
CA LEU A 63 10.56 -33.85 -11.55
C LEU A 63 9.25 -33.43 -10.86
N ALA A 64 8.41 -34.39 -10.50
CA ALA A 64 7.16 -34.13 -9.79
C ALA A 64 7.41 -33.51 -8.40
N ARG A 65 8.42 -34.00 -7.66
CA ARG A 65 8.83 -33.43 -6.37
C ARG A 65 9.41 -32.02 -6.54
N GLU A 66 10.21 -31.79 -7.56
CA GLU A 66 10.78 -30.48 -7.87
C GLU A 66 9.70 -29.45 -8.21
N HIS A 67 8.78 -29.78 -9.12
CA HIS A 67 7.66 -28.90 -9.46
C HIS A 67 6.72 -28.69 -8.27
N GLY A 68 6.49 -29.72 -7.44
CA GLY A 68 5.75 -29.60 -6.20
C GLY A 68 6.39 -28.59 -5.24
N ALA A 69 7.72 -28.64 -5.09
CA ALA A 69 8.48 -27.70 -4.27
C ALA A 69 8.45 -26.27 -4.85
N GLN A 70 8.62 -26.11 -6.16
CA GLN A 70 8.53 -24.79 -6.83
C GLN A 70 7.14 -24.17 -6.68
N LEU A 71 6.09 -24.98 -6.79
CA LEU A 71 4.70 -24.53 -6.61
C LEU A 71 4.44 -24.13 -5.16
N ALA A 72 4.89 -24.93 -4.19
CA ALA A 72 4.78 -24.59 -2.77
C ALA A 72 5.51 -23.29 -2.44
N GLN A 73 6.72 -23.10 -2.97
CA GLN A 73 7.49 -21.86 -2.82
C GLN A 73 6.75 -20.67 -3.43
N SER A 74 6.25 -20.80 -4.66
CA SER A 74 5.53 -19.73 -5.35
C SER A 74 4.25 -19.33 -4.61
N GLN A 75 3.54 -20.29 -4.00
CA GLN A 75 2.37 -20.02 -3.16
C GLN A 75 2.76 -19.27 -1.88
N ALA A 76 3.85 -19.68 -1.22
CA ALA A 76 4.37 -18.99 -0.04
C ALA A 76 4.80 -17.54 -0.35
N ASP A 77 5.48 -17.33 -1.48
CA ASP A 77 5.87 -15.99 -1.94
C ASP A 77 4.65 -15.13 -2.27
N LEU A 78 3.62 -15.70 -2.88
CA LEU A 78 2.36 -15.01 -3.17
C LEU A 78 1.63 -14.60 -1.88
N GLU A 79 1.58 -15.48 -0.88
CA GLU A 79 0.97 -15.18 0.42
C GLU A 79 1.75 -14.08 1.15
N ALA A 80 3.09 -14.15 1.13
CA ALA A 80 3.96 -13.14 1.73
C ALA A 80 3.79 -11.75 1.06
N THR A 81 3.83 -11.69 -0.28
CA THR A 81 3.64 -10.45 -1.03
C THR A 81 2.23 -9.86 -0.87
N SER A 82 1.22 -10.72 -0.75
CA SER A 82 -0.16 -10.28 -0.47
C SER A 82 -0.29 -9.67 0.92
N SER A 83 0.34 -10.27 1.93
CA SER A 83 0.40 -9.74 3.29
C SER A 83 1.13 -8.39 3.34
N GLU A 84 2.26 -8.25 2.63
CA GLU A 84 3.01 -7.00 2.53
C GLU A 84 2.20 -5.89 1.84
N LEU A 85 1.47 -6.23 0.78
CA LEU A 85 0.58 -5.30 0.09
C LEU A 85 -0.54 -4.80 1.01
N GLU A 86 -1.16 -5.69 1.79
CA GLU A 86 -2.22 -5.33 2.72
C GLU A 86 -1.69 -4.44 3.86
N ALA A 87 -0.51 -4.77 4.40
CA ALA A 87 0.16 -3.93 5.39
C ALA A 87 0.48 -2.53 4.83
N THR A 88 0.97 -2.45 3.59
CA THR A 88 1.29 -1.19 2.91
C THR A 88 0.03 -0.36 2.65
N ARG A 89 -1.08 -0.99 2.25
CA ARG A 89 -2.38 -0.31 2.10
C ARG A 89 -2.89 0.23 3.44
N GLY A 90 -2.74 -0.53 4.52
CA GLY A 90 -3.08 -0.08 5.88
C GLY A 90 -2.25 1.13 6.32
N GLN A 91 -0.95 1.14 6.05
CA GLN A 91 -0.07 2.28 6.30
C GLN A 91 -0.49 3.50 5.48
N LEU A 92 -0.80 3.31 4.18
CA LEU A 92 -1.26 4.38 3.31
C LEU A 92 -2.58 4.99 3.79
N ALA A 93 -3.55 4.16 4.19
CA ALA A 93 -4.82 4.63 4.75
C ALA A 93 -4.61 5.44 6.04
N THR A 94 -3.74 4.95 6.94
CA THR A 94 -3.39 5.66 8.18
C THR A 94 -2.70 6.99 7.89
N ALA A 95 -1.79 7.04 6.91
CA ALA A 95 -1.12 8.26 6.50
C ALA A 95 -2.10 9.27 5.91
N GLN A 96 -3.06 8.83 5.09
CA GLN A 96 -4.11 9.69 4.55
C GLN A 96 -5.00 10.27 5.66
N THR A 97 -5.43 9.47 6.63
CA THR A 97 -6.19 9.96 7.80
C THR A 97 -5.41 11.04 8.55
N ARG A 98 -4.13 10.80 8.85
CA ARG A 98 -3.29 11.81 9.51
C ARG A 98 -3.13 13.08 8.68
N ILE A 99 -2.95 12.97 7.36
CA ILE A 99 -2.85 14.14 6.47
C ILE A 99 -4.14 14.96 6.52
N THR A 100 -5.31 14.32 6.49
CA THR A 100 -6.61 14.99 6.60
C THR A 100 -6.76 15.67 7.98
N GLU A 101 -6.44 14.96 9.07
CA GLU A 101 -6.47 15.53 10.42
C GLU A 101 -5.55 16.76 10.55
N LEU A 102 -4.32 16.69 10.02
CA LEU A 102 -3.40 17.83 10.01
C LEU A 102 -3.90 18.99 9.14
N ALA A 103 -4.58 18.69 8.04
CA ALA A 103 -5.17 19.72 7.18
C ALA A 103 -6.32 20.44 7.90
N ASP A 104 -7.18 19.69 8.60
CA ASP A 104 -8.28 20.23 9.40
C ASP A 104 -7.76 21.05 10.59
N GLU A 105 -6.74 20.56 11.30
CA GLU A 105 -6.08 21.31 12.38
C GLU A 105 -5.48 22.63 11.88
N LYS A 106 -4.81 22.60 10.71
CA LYS A 106 -4.26 23.80 10.10
C LYS A 106 -5.34 24.79 9.69
N ALA A 107 -6.49 24.33 9.19
CA ALA A 107 -7.62 25.19 8.87
C ALA A 107 -8.17 25.87 10.13
N GLN A 108 -8.41 25.11 11.21
CA GLN A 108 -8.87 25.65 12.49
C GLN A 108 -7.91 26.67 13.10
N LEU A 109 -6.59 26.39 13.06
CA LEU A 109 -5.58 27.34 13.53
C LEU A 109 -5.53 28.61 12.66
N GLY A 110 -5.75 28.47 11.35
CA GLY A 110 -5.86 29.60 10.43
C GLY A 110 -7.02 30.51 10.78
N ASP A 111 -8.21 29.93 11.00
CA ASP A 111 -9.43 30.67 11.36
C ASP A 111 -9.25 31.37 12.73
N SER A 112 -8.73 30.66 13.73
CA SER A 112 -8.47 31.25 15.06
C SER A 112 -7.50 32.42 14.99
N THR A 113 -6.46 32.31 14.15
CA THR A 113 -5.50 33.40 13.96
C THR A 113 -6.15 34.61 13.28
N ALA A 114 -7.01 34.38 12.27
CA ALA A 114 -7.73 35.44 11.58
C ALA A 114 -8.70 36.17 12.53
N GLU A 115 -9.43 35.44 13.38
CA GLU A 115 -10.30 36.03 14.41
C GLU A 115 -9.50 36.88 15.42
N GLN A 116 -8.37 36.37 15.91
CA GLN A 116 -7.50 37.12 16.83
C GLN A 116 -6.95 38.39 16.19
N GLN A 117 -6.54 38.33 14.91
CA GLN A 117 -6.09 39.51 14.17
C GLN A 117 -7.22 40.53 14.00
N GLN A 118 -8.44 40.09 13.66
CA GLN A 118 -9.59 41.00 13.56
C GLN A 118 -9.90 41.68 14.90
N LEU A 119 -9.82 40.94 16.01
CA LEU A 119 -10.03 41.50 17.34
C LEU A 119 -8.95 42.51 17.72
N ALA A 120 -7.68 42.19 17.46
CA ALA A 120 -6.56 43.10 17.72
C ALA A 120 -6.66 44.38 16.86
N ASP A 121 -7.01 44.25 15.58
CA ASP A 121 -7.20 45.38 14.68
C ASP A 121 -8.39 46.25 15.11
N TYR A 122 -9.49 45.64 15.54
CA TYR A 122 -10.64 46.35 16.10
C TYR A 122 -10.23 47.13 17.36
N GLN A 123 -9.56 46.47 18.31
CA GLN A 123 -9.05 47.14 19.52
C GLN A 123 -8.11 48.30 19.17
N ALA A 124 -7.19 48.12 18.22
CA ALA A 124 -6.28 49.17 17.79
C ALA A 124 -7.01 50.36 17.13
N ARG A 125 -8.12 50.14 16.43
CA ARG A 125 -8.96 51.23 15.88
C ARG A 125 -9.72 51.94 16.99
N VAL A 126 -10.37 51.20 17.89
CA VAL A 126 -11.13 51.78 19.01
C VAL A 126 -10.21 52.56 19.95
N SER A 127 -9.04 52.04 20.30
CA SER A 127 -8.08 52.73 21.16
C SER A 127 -7.55 54.02 20.52
N ARG A 128 -7.29 54.04 19.21
CA ARG A 128 -6.91 55.27 18.50
C ARG A 128 -8.04 56.29 18.53
N ALA A 129 -9.26 55.88 18.18
CA ALA A 129 -10.42 56.78 18.22
C ALA A 129 -10.69 57.33 19.63
N ALA A 130 -10.55 56.51 20.67
CA ALA A 130 -10.67 56.96 22.06
C ALA A 130 -9.56 57.96 22.45
N GLY A 131 -8.33 57.75 21.98
CA GLY A 131 -7.21 58.69 22.18
C GLY A 131 -7.44 60.04 21.49
N ASP A 132 -7.97 60.02 20.26
CA ASP A 132 -8.33 61.24 19.51
C ASP A 132 -9.44 62.02 20.24
N VAL A 133 -10.47 61.31 20.72
CA VAL A 133 -11.56 61.89 21.53
C VAL A 133 -11.03 62.53 22.81
N ALA A 134 -10.18 61.83 23.56
CA ALA A 134 -9.59 62.36 24.79
C ALA A 134 -8.75 63.62 24.55
N THR A 135 -7.95 63.62 23.48
CA THR A 135 -7.11 64.77 23.08
C THR A 135 -7.97 65.96 22.68
N ALA A 136 -9.00 65.74 21.87
CA ALA A 136 -9.91 66.79 21.43
C ALA A 136 -10.73 67.38 22.59
N LEU A 137 -11.20 66.54 23.51
CA LEU A 137 -11.87 66.97 24.75
C LEU A 137 -10.95 67.81 25.63
N SER A 138 -9.70 67.39 25.84
CA SER A 138 -8.73 68.18 26.62
C SER A 138 -8.51 69.57 26.00
N THR A 139 -8.34 69.62 24.67
CA THR A 139 -8.12 70.87 23.95
C THR A 139 -9.34 71.80 24.01
N CYS A 140 -10.55 71.24 23.91
CA CYS A 140 -11.80 72.00 24.08
C CYS A 140 -11.95 72.55 25.51
N ILE A 141 -11.65 71.75 26.54
CA ILE A 141 -11.72 72.18 27.96
C ILE A 141 -10.71 73.31 28.21
N ASP A 142 -9.49 73.19 27.70
CA ASP A 142 -8.46 74.24 27.85
C ASP A 142 -8.84 75.53 27.10
N GLY A 143 -9.44 75.42 25.91
CA GLY A 143 -10.01 76.55 25.17
C GLY A 143 -11.12 77.26 25.95
N GLN A 144 -12.07 76.50 26.50
CA GLN A 144 -13.16 77.06 27.32
C GLN A 144 -12.64 77.72 28.60
N LYS A 145 -11.67 77.12 29.30
CA LYS A 145 -11.03 77.73 30.48
C LYS A 145 -10.40 79.08 30.16
N ARG A 146 -9.66 79.17 29.04
CA ARG A 146 -9.08 80.44 28.59
C ARG A 146 -10.17 81.47 28.30
N LEU A 147 -11.24 81.07 27.59
CA LEU A 147 -12.38 81.95 27.29
C LEU A 147 -13.04 82.49 28.57
N ILE A 148 -13.26 81.64 29.58
CA ILE A 148 -13.78 82.06 30.90
C ILE A 148 -12.84 83.09 31.55
N GLY A 149 -11.53 82.88 31.47
CA GLY A 149 -10.53 83.84 31.97
C GLY A 149 -10.64 85.21 31.28
N TYR A 150 -10.75 85.24 29.95
CA TYR A 150 -10.96 86.48 29.18
C TYR A 150 -12.26 87.21 29.58
N LEU A 151 -13.33 86.47 29.87
CA LEU A 151 -14.61 87.04 30.31
C LEU A 151 -14.56 87.59 31.74
N GLY A 152 -13.61 87.14 32.56
CA GLY A 152 -13.35 87.69 33.89
C GLY A 152 -12.67 89.06 33.87
N ASP A 153 -11.99 89.42 32.77
CA ASP A 153 -11.13 90.61 32.66
C ASP A 153 -11.42 91.42 31.37
N THR A 154 -12.72 91.59 31.08
CA THR A 154 -13.24 92.17 29.82
C THR A 154 -12.78 93.60 29.50
N ALA A 155 -12.28 94.36 30.48
CA ALA A 155 -11.82 95.73 30.29
C ALA A 155 -10.44 95.83 29.59
N GLN A 156 -9.69 94.72 29.47
CA GLN A 156 -8.34 94.70 28.88
C GLN A 156 -8.29 94.18 27.43
N TYR A 157 -9.39 93.71 26.87
CA TYR A 157 -9.39 92.99 25.58
C TYR A 157 -10.36 93.57 24.55
N ASP A 158 -9.97 93.52 23.28
CA ASP A 158 -10.77 94.00 22.14
C ASP A 158 -11.93 93.04 21.82
N ALA A 159 -13.06 93.61 21.39
CA ALA A 159 -14.27 92.85 21.06
C ALA A 159 -14.08 91.91 19.85
N ASP A 160 -13.28 92.31 18.86
CA ASP A 160 -13.01 91.51 17.66
C ASP A 160 -12.12 90.30 17.98
N ASP A 161 -11.14 90.48 18.88
CA ASP A 161 -10.26 89.39 19.34
C ASP A 161 -11.04 88.35 20.15
N LEU A 162 -11.99 88.80 20.98
CA LEU A 162 -12.87 87.91 21.73
C LEU A 162 -13.82 87.12 20.80
N ALA A 163 -14.30 87.73 19.72
CA ALA A 163 -15.14 87.05 18.72
C ALA A 163 -14.35 85.97 17.95
N ARG A 164 -13.11 86.27 17.54
CA ARG A 164 -12.22 85.27 16.90
C ARG A 164 -11.89 84.12 17.85
N PHE A 165 -11.58 84.42 19.11
CA PHE A 165 -11.26 83.39 20.10
C PHE A 165 -12.47 82.47 20.38
N ARG A 166 -13.68 83.01 20.48
CA ARG A 166 -14.91 82.18 20.58
C ARG A 166 -15.06 81.24 19.38
N ALA A 167 -14.86 81.75 18.17
CA ALA A 167 -14.93 80.93 16.95
C ALA A 167 -13.84 79.84 16.90
N ASP A 168 -12.65 80.09 17.44
CA ASP A 168 -11.61 79.08 17.60
C ASP A 168 -12.01 77.99 18.62
N VAL A 169 -12.55 78.38 19.78
CA VAL A 169 -13.04 77.43 20.80
C VAL A 169 -14.18 76.58 20.26
N ASP A 170 -15.16 77.18 19.57
CA ASP A 170 -16.28 76.46 18.97
C ASP A 170 -15.81 75.45 17.92
N ARG A 171 -14.81 75.80 17.11
CA ARG A 171 -14.21 74.89 16.12
C ARG A 171 -13.53 73.69 16.79
N VAL A 172 -12.75 73.93 17.84
CA VAL A 172 -12.06 72.87 18.57
C VAL A 172 -13.05 71.96 19.30
N CYS A 173 -14.07 72.53 19.94
CA CYS A 173 -15.12 71.76 20.60
C CYS A 173 -16.04 71.02 19.62
N GLY A 174 -16.27 71.59 18.43
CA GLY A 174 -16.92 70.89 17.31
C GLY A 174 -16.12 69.66 16.88
N ALA A 175 -14.80 69.81 16.69
CA ALA A 175 -13.91 68.70 16.35
C ALA A 175 -13.93 67.58 17.41
N ALA A 176 -14.03 67.93 18.70
CA ALA A 176 -14.18 66.94 19.78
C ALA A 176 -15.51 66.18 19.71
N THR A 177 -16.59 66.88 19.36
CA THR A 177 -17.92 66.28 19.16
C THR A 177 -17.93 65.33 17.97
N ASP A 178 -17.30 65.74 16.86
CA ASP A 178 -17.16 64.92 15.65
C ASP A 178 -16.30 63.68 15.89
N ALA A 179 -15.20 63.82 16.63
CA ALA A 179 -14.37 62.69 17.04
C ALA A 179 -15.15 61.70 17.90
N ASN A 180 -15.97 62.18 18.85
CA ASN A 180 -16.81 61.31 19.67
C ASN A 180 -17.88 60.61 18.82
N ALA A 181 -18.53 61.33 17.89
CA ALA A 181 -19.48 60.73 16.96
C ALA A 181 -18.81 59.66 16.06
N ALA A 182 -17.55 59.86 15.67
CA ALA A 182 -16.78 58.85 14.93
C ALA A 182 -16.50 57.60 15.77
N LEU A 183 -16.12 57.75 17.04
CA LEU A 183 -15.94 56.65 17.97
C LEU A 183 -17.25 55.87 18.19
N GLN A 184 -18.36 56.56 18.42
CA GLN A 184 -19.68 55.93 18.62
C GLN A 184 -20.10 55.11 17.39
N ARG A 185 -19.78 55.57 16.17
CA ARG A 185 -20.02 54.80 14.94
C ARG A 185 -19.15 53.54 14.85
N GLU A 186 -17.92 53.58 15.34
CA GLU A 186 -17.02 52.41 15.32
C GLU A 186 -17.41 51.38 16.39
N LEU A 187 -17.96 51.82 17.53
CA LEU A 187 -18.48 50.93 18.57
C LEU A 187 -19.82 50.27 18.20
N ALA A 188 -20.58 50.86 17.28
CA ALA A 188 -21.88 50.36 16.83
C ALA A 188 -21.81 49.40 15.63
N ARG A 189 -20.60 49.16 15.09
CA ARG A 189 -20.32 48.16 14.04
C ARG A 189 -19.90 46.84 14.64
#